data_AF-A0A934VSB0-F1
#
_entry.id   AF-A0A934VSB0-F1
#
_cell.length_a   1.000
_cell.length_b   1.000
_cell.length_c   1.000
_cell.angle_alpha   90.00
_cell.angle_beta   90.00
_cell.angle_gamma   90.00
#
_symmetry.space_group_name_H-M   'P 1'
#
loop_
_entity.id
_entity.type
_entity.pdbx_description
1 polymer ?
#
loop_
_entity_poly.entity_id
_entity_poly.type
_entity_poly.pdbx_seq_one_letter_code
_entity_poly.pdbx_strand_id
1 'polypeptide(L)'
;MNNWIHSLKGAIISLSFTFCAVVAHSQEAQLTLMSYNIRLDLPSDGENRWDKRKEVLTSQILFLNPDILGIQEGLPHQVDHLAQSLDEYAYTGVGRDDGKHEGEFSAIFYNANKVEYLAGDTFWLSETPSEPSLGWGLPIAEFVPMPIFATERLVERIGFSTPISTTRSQRHDLTAPN
;
A
#
# COMPACT_ATOMS: atom_id res chain seq x y z
N MET A 1 31.07 62.75 -19.30
CA MET A 1 30.40 61.62 -19.98
C MET A 1 30.76 60.24 -19.40
N ASN A 2 31.45 60.12 -18.24
CA ASN A 2 32.04 58.83 -17.81
C ASN A 2 31.43 58.18 -16.56
N ASN A 3 30.40 58.79 -15.93
CA ASN A 3 29.85 58.25 -14.68
C ASN A 3 28.69 57.26 -14.90
N TRP A 4 28.15 57.15 -16.11
CA TRP A 4 27.05 56.23 -16.41
C TRP A 4 27.51 54.78 -16.65
N ILE A 5 28.75 54.57 -17.08
CA ILE A 5 29.30 53.24 -17.38
C ILE A 5 29.64 52.43 -16.11
N HIS A 6 29.92 53.10 -14.98
CA HIS A 6 30.19 52.43 -13.70
C HIS A 6 28.92 51.95 -12.99
N SER A 7 27.80 52.66 -13.17
CA SER A 7 26.51 52.31 -12.53
C SER A 7 25.88 51.05 -13.17
N LEU A 8 26.04 50.86 -14.47
CA LEU A 8 25.57 49.66 -15.19
C LEU A 8 26.41 48.40 -14.91
N LYS A 9 27.71 48.54 -14.59
CA LYS A 9 28.58 47.40 -14.24
C LYS A 9 28.28 46.83 -12.85
N GLY A 10 27.88 47.67 -11.90
CA GLY A 10 27.51 47.23 -10.54
C GLY A 10 26.16 46.50 -10.48
N ALA A 11 25.19 46.93 -11.30
CA ALA A 11 23.87 46.29 -11.36
C ALA A 11 23.91 44.88 -11.96
N ILE A 12 24.76 44.67 -12.98
CA ILE A 12 24.91 43.36 -13.65
C ILE A 12 25.64 42.34 -12.76
N ILE A 13 26.59 42.79 -11.93
CA ILE A 13 27.29 41.92 -10.98
C ILE A 13 26.40 41.56 -9.79
N SER A 14 25.48 42.43 -9.38
CA SER A 14 24.52 42.14 -8.31
C SER A 14 23.38 41.22 -8.75
N LEU A 15 23.00 41.22 -10.04
CA LEU A 15 21.93 40.37 -10.56
C LEU A 15 22.36 38.90 -10.74
N SER A 16 23.66 38.65 -10.88
CA SER A 16 24.22 37.30 -11.03
C SER A 16 24.34 36.52 -9.71
N PHE A 17 24.23 37.18 -8.55
CA PHE A 17 24.31 36.50 -7.24
C PHE A 17 22.93 36.10 -6.68
N THR A 18 21.85 36.49 -7.34
CA THR A 18 20.47 36.07 -7.02
C THR A 18 19.94 35.07 -8.04
N PHE A 19 20.80 34.28 -8.68
CA PHE A 19 20.40 32.94 -9.05
C PHE A 19 20.55 32.08 -7.80
N CYS A 20 19.63 32.29 -6.85
CA CYS A 20 19.43 31.38 -5.75
C CYS A 20 19.12 30.04 -6.40
N ALA A 21 20.12 29.17 -6.49
CA ALA A 21 19.94 27.79 -6.90
C ALA A 21 19.02 27.17 -5.85
N VAL A 22 17.72 27.28 -6.07
CA VAL A 22 16.73 26.42 -5.45
C VAL A 22 17.02 25.06 -6.05
N VAL A 23 18.00 24.38 -5.48
CA VAL A 23 18.15 22.95 -5.65
C VAL A 23 16.92 22.39 -4.93
N ALA A 24 15.84 22.21 -5.70
CA ALA A 24 14.75 21.36 -5.28
C ALA A 24 15.37 19.98 -5.05
N HIS A 25 15.70 19.70 -3.79
CA HIS A 25 16.09 18.36 -3.40
C HIS A 25 14.82 17.54 -3.59
N SER A 26 14.73 16.80 -4.69
CA SER A 26 13.80 15.69 -4.76
C SER A 26 14.28 14.70 -3.71
N GLN A 27 13.72 14.79 -2.51
CA GLN A 27 13.94 13.78 -1.50
C GLN A 27 13.28 12.53 -2.06
N GLU A 28 14.10 11.62 -2.57
CA GLU A 28 13.65 10.32 -3.04
C GLU A 28 13.03 9.64 -1.83
N ALA A 29 11.72 9.54 -1.87
CA ALA A 29 10.94 9.07 -0.76
C ALA A 29 11.12 7.55 -0.70
N GLN A 30 11.80 7.07 0.33
CA GLN A 30 12.23 5.68 0.45
C GLN A 30 11.14 4.88 1.17
N LEU A 31 10.38 4.10 0.40
CA LEU A 31 9.42 3.16 0.95
C LEU A 31 10.10 1.88 1.43
N THR A 32 9.72 1.43 2.61
CA THR A 32 10.12 0.14 3.16
C THR A 32 9.03 -0.90 2.90
N LEU A 33 9.43 -2.07 2.40
CA LEU A 33 8.52 -3.16 2.06
C LEU A 33 8.89 -4.41 2.85
N MET A 34 7.87 -5.15 3.27
CA MET A 34 8.00 -6.46 3.89
C MET A 34 7.05 -7.46 3.21
N SER A 35 7.53 -8.68 2.95
CA SER A 35 6.68 -9.82 2.61
C SER A 35 6.80 -10.85 3.73
N TYR A 36 5.68 -11.33 4.24
CA TYR A 36 5.66 -12.25 5.36
C TYR A 36 4.58 -13.31 5.20
N ASN A 37 4.98 -14.55 4.89
CA ASN A 37 4.07 -15.68 5.04
C ASN A 37 3.85 -15.90 6.54
N ILE A 38 2.64 -15.63 7.00
CA ILE A 38 2.32 -15.69 8.42
C ILE A 38 1.87 -17.08 8.85
N ARG A 39 1.86 -18.09 7.97
CA ARG A 39 1.35 -19.44 8.19
C ARG A 39 -0.13 -19.47 8.60
N LEU A 40 -0.95 -20.30 7.98
CA LEU A 40 -2.34 -20.42 8.43
C LEU A 40 -2.44 -21.09 9.82
N ASP A 41 -3.52 -20.79 10.56
CA ASP A 41 -3.80 -21.43 11.84
C ASP A 41 -4.30 -22.86 11.66
N LEU A 42 -3.44 -23.85 11.93
CA LEU A 42 -3.78 -25.27 11.86
C LEU A 42 -3.59 -25.96 13.21
N PRO A 43 -4.57 -26.77 13.67
CA PRO A 43 -4.41 -27.57 14.88
C PRO A 43 -3.18 -28.49 14.86
N SER A 44 -2.77 -28.96 13.67
CA SER A 44 -1.59 -29.80 13.46
C SER A 44 -0.26 -29.13 13.79
N ASP A 45 -0.22 -27.78 13.90
CA ASP A 45 1.02 -27.05 14.16
C ASP A 45 1.45 -27.12 15.65
N GLY A 46 0.62 -27.69 16.54
CA GLY A 46 0.98 -28.00 17.93
C GLY A 46 1.50 -26.80 18.73
N GLU A 47 2.80 -26.81 19.08
CA GLU A 47 3.45 -25.71 19.81
C GLU A 47 3.68 -24.46 18.93
N ASN A 48 3.63 -24.60 17.61
CA ASN A 48 3.79 -23.51 16.65
C ASN A 48 2.46 -22.96 16.12
N ARG A 49 1.35 -23.26 16.81
CA ARG A 49 0.03 -22.74 16.45
C ARG A 49 -0.05 -21.21 16.54
N TRP A 50 -1.01 -20.64 15.81
CA TRP A 50 -1.23 -19.19 15.74
C TRP A 50 -1.36 -18.53 17.11
N ASP A 51 -2.15 -19.11 18.01
CA ASP A 51 -2.40 -18.57 19.34
C ASP A 51 -1.14 -18.37 20.18
N LYS A 52 -0.09 -19.17 19.92
CA LYS A 52 1.20 -19.10 20.62
C LYS A 52 2.21 -18.15 19.98
N ARG A 53 2.00 -17.79 18.71
CA ARG A 53 2.97 -17.00 17.91
C ARG A 53 2.48 -15.62 17.50
N LYS A 54 1.16 -15.36 17.52
CA LYS A 54 0.56 -14.11 17.04
C LYS A 54 1.17 -12.86 17.68
N GLU A 55 1.47 -12.89 18.99
CA GLU A 55 2.03 -11.75 19.71
C GLU A 55 3.49 -11.46 19.32
N VAL A 56 4.30 -12.51 19.16
CA VAL A 56 5.70 -12.38 18.73
C VAL A 56 5.78 -11.90 17.29
N LEU A 57 4.94 -12.46 16.41
CA LEU A 57 4.84 -12.05 15.01
C LEU A 57 4.40 -10.58 14.88
N THR A 58 3.38 -10.17 15.63
CA THR A 58 2.89 -8.77 15.65
C THR A 58 3.99 -7.83 16.16
N SER A 59 4.70 -8.21 17.22
CA SER A 59 5.80 -7.41 17.78
C SER A 59 6.95 -7.22 16.79
N GLN A 60 7.25 -8.24 15.97
CA GLN A 60 8.26 -8.14 14.93
C GLN A 60 7.84 -7.15 13.83
N ILE A 61 6.59 -7.19 13.39
CA ILE A 61 6.06 -6.24 12.40
C ILE A 61 6.16 -4.81 12.94
N LEU A 62 5.73 -4.57 14.18
CA LEU A 62 5.81 -3.25 14.82
C LEU A 62 7.25 -2.77 15.00
N PHE A 63 8.18 -3.68 15.31
CA PHE A 63 9.59 -3.35 15.45
C PHE A 63 10.23 -2.96 14.12
N LEU A 64 9.94 -3.68 13.04
CA LEU A 64 10.46 -3.38 11.70
C LEU A 64 9.76 -2.18 11.06
N ASN A 65 8.49 -1.95 11.43
CA ASN A 65 7.64 -0.84 11.00
C ASN A 65 7.67 -0.56 9.48
N PRO A 66 7.38 -1.56 8.62
CA PRO A 66 7.42 -1.37 7.17
C PRO A 66 6.31 -0.44 6.69
N ASP A 67 6.56 0.38 5.67
CA ASP A 67 5.51 1.23 5.10
C ASP A 67 4.44 0.41 4.38
N ILE A 68 4.83 -0.72 3.79
CA ILE A 68 3.96 -1.69 3.13
C ILE A 68 4.34 -3.11 3.56
N LEU A 69 3.37 -3.89 4.00
CA LEU A 69 3.51 -5.29 4.42
C LEU A 69 2.56 -6.18 3.62
N GLY A 70 3.08 -7.07 2.79
CA GLY A 70 2.31 -8.17 2.20
C GLY A 70 2.33 -9.40 3.09
N ILE A 71 1.17 -9.97 3.38
CA ILE A 71 1.05 -11.24 4.11
C ILE A 71 0.53 -12.37 3.22
N GLN A 72 0.90 -13.61 3.55
CA GLN A 72 0.37 -14.83 2.92
C GLN A 72 -0.12 -15.82 3.99
N GLU A 73 -1.03 -16.72 3.60
CA GLU A 73 -1.67 -17.73 4.45
C GLU A 73 -2.45 -17.14 5.65
N GLY A 74 -2.94 -15.90 5.55
CA GLY A 74 -3.72 -15.31 6.63
C GLY A 74 -5.17 -15.77 6.60
N LEU A 75 -5.62 -16.55 7.57
CA LEU A 75 -7.05 -16.82 7.75
C LEU A 75 -7.78 -15.57 8.26
N PRO A 76 -9.12 -15.48 8.09
CA PRO A 76 -9.88 -14.27 8.44
C PRO A 76 -9.60 -13.77 9.86
N HIS A 77 -9.58 -14.66 10.86
CA HIS A 77 -9.30 -14.29 12.25
C HIS A 77 -7.85 -13.85 12.50
N GLN A 78 -6.89 -14.30 11.68
CA GLN A 78 -5.49 -13.89 11.78
C GLN A 78 -5.31 -12.49 11.18
N VAL A 79 -5.97 -12.22 10.04
CA VAL A 79 -6.02 -10.89 9.41
C VAL A 79 -6.69 -9.89 10.34
N ASP A 80 -7.83 -10.26 10.95
CA ASP A 80 -8.55 -9.43 11.91
C ASP A 80 -7.71 -9.11 13.15
N HIS A 81 -6.95 -10.09 13.66
CA HIS A 81 -6.00 -9.85 14.76
C HIS A 81 -4.93 -8.84 14.37
N LEU A 82 -4.33 -8.95 13.18
CA LEU A 82 -3.32 -7.99 12.72
C LEU A 82 -3.93 -6.59 12.52
N ALA A 83 -5.12 -6.49 11.92
CA ALA A 83 -5.82 -5.22 11.73
C ALA A 83 -6.16 -4.53 13.06
N GLN A 84 -6.45 -5.29 14.11
CA GLN A 84 -6.68 -4.77 15.46
C GLN A 84 -5.39 -4.43 16.22
N SER A 85 -4.26 -5.04 15.86
CA SER A 85 -3.00 -4.88 16.59
C SER A 85 -2.05 -3.85 15.96
N LEU A 86 -2.26 -3.54 14.68
CA LEU A 86 -1.45 -2.61 13.90
C LEU A 86 -2.24 -1.30 13.67
N ASP A 87 -2.46 -0.52 14.73
CA ASP A 87 -3.36 0.65 14.74
C ASP A 87 -3.09 1.69 13.61
N GLU A 88 -1.84 1.83 13.16
CA GLU A 88 -1.47 2.76 12.09
C GLU A 88 -1.66 2.20 10.68
N TYR A 89 -2.00 0.91 10.56
CA TYR A 89 -2.07 0.21 9.30
C TYR A 89 -3.53 0.02 8.88
N ALA A 90 -3.80 0.29 7.61
CA ALA A 90 -4.98 -0.22 6.93
C ALA A 90 -4.57 -1.39 6.03
N TYR A 91 -5.53 -2.20 5.59
CA TYR A 91 -5.24 -3.29 4.67
C TYR A 91 -6.22 -3.37 3.51
N THR A 92 -5.78 -4.05 2.46
CA THR A 92 -6.59 -4.46 1.31
C THR A 92 -6.32 -5.92 0.99
N GLY A 93 -7.28 -6.57 0.33
CA GLY A 93 -7.25 -7.99 0.02
C GLY A 93 -8.50 -8.70 0.55
N VAL A 94 -8.85 -9.81 -0.09
CA VAL A 94 -10.03 -10.60 0.24
C VAL A 94 -9.65 -12.08 0.40
N GLY A 95 -10.52 -12.81 1.09
CA GLY A 95 -10.44 -14.26 1.21
C GLY A 95 -10.57 -14.93 -0.16
N ARG A 96 -9.72 -15.92 -0.41
CA ARG A 96 -9.63 -16.59 -1.72
C ARG A 96 -10.83 -17.45 -2.08
N ASP A 97 -11.62 -17.90 -1.11
CA ASP A 97 -12.67 -18.89 -1.37
C ASP A 97 -13.94 -18.21 -1.90
N ASP A 98 -14.26 -17.02 -1.40
CA ASP A 98 -15.50 -16.29 -1.73
C ASP A 98 -15.27 -14.88 -2.30
N GLY A 99 -14.02 -14.42 -2.36
CA GLY A 99 -13.68 -13.04 -2.74
C GLY A 99 -14.12 -12.01 -1.71
N LYS A 100 -14.34 -12.42 -0.47
CA LYS A 100 -14.72 -11.54 0.65
C LYS A 100 -13.95 -11.93 1.91
N HIS A 101 -14.51 -12.78 2.78
CA HIS A 101 -13.96 -13.07 4.12
C HIS A 101 -13.90 -14.58 4.42
N GLU A 102 -13.77 -15.42 3.39
CA GLU A 102 -13.56 -16.86 3.53
C GLU A 102 -12.28 -17.35 2.85
N GLY A 103 -11.62 -18.31 3.49
CA GLY A 103 -10.34 -18.85 3.03
C GLY A 103 -9.13 -17.98 3.41
N GLU A 104 -7.98 -18.35 2.85
CA GLU A 104 -6.73 -17.63 3.07
C GLU A 104 -6.68 -16.31 2.30
N PHE A 105 -6.05 -15.31 2.92
CA PHE A 105 -5.79 -14.01 2.35
C PHE A 105 -4.35 -13.90 1.84
N SER A 106 -4.21 -13.15 0.75
CA SER A 106 -2.97 -12.50 0.33
C SER A 106 -3.10 -10.99 0.53
N ALA A 107 -3.22 -10.57 1.79
CA ALA A 107 -3.52 -9.18 2.13
C ALA A 107 -2.27 -8.29 2.08
N ILE A 108 -2.49 -7.00 1.77
CA ILE A 108 -1.48 -5.96 1.86
C ILE A 108 -1.91 -4.96 2.92
N PHE A 109 -1.12 -4.89 3.98
CA PHE A 109 -1.17 -3.85 5.00
C PHE A 109 -0.28 -2.68 4.56
N TYR A 110 -0.69 -1.46 4.87
CA TYR A 110 0.08 -0.26 4.59
C TYR A 110 -0.10 0.74 5.72
N ASN A 111 0.98 1.43 6.10
CA ASN A 111 0.92 2.48 7.12
C ASN A 111 0.12 3.66 6.56
N ALA A 112 -1.10 3.85 7.04
CA ALA A 112 -2.05 4.84 6.53
C ALA A 112 -1.66 6.30 6.85
N ASN A 113 -0.66 6.50 7.72
CA ASN A 113 -0.09 7.83 7.95
C ASN A 113 0.89 8.24 6.84
N LYS A 114 1.49 7.27 6.16
CA LYS A 114 2.55 7.48 5.15
C LYS A 114 2.12 7.16 3.73
N VAL A 115 1.24 6.18 3.54
CA VAL A 115 0.83 5.68 2.22
C VAL A 115 -0.65 5.90 2.02
N GLU A 116 -1.01 6.44 0.85
CA GLU A 116 -2.39 6.56 0.40
C GLU A 116 -2.74 5.43 -0.57
N TYR A 117 -3.83 4.71 -0.27
CA TYR A 117 -4.42 3.72 -1.16
C TYR A 117 -5.31 4.40 -2.19
N LEU A 118 -4.94 4.33 -3.47
CA LEU A 118 -5.71 4.95 -4.54
C LEU A 118 -6.65 3.95 -5.22
N ALA A 119 -6.11 2.79 -5.60
CA ALA A 119 -6.85 1.72 -6.27
C ALA A 119 -6.07 0.40 -6.22
N GLY A 120 -6.81 -0.70 -6.28
CA GLY A 120 -6.29 -2.06 -6.31
C GLY A 120 -7.44 -3.03 -6.56
N ASP A 121 -7.10 -4.20 -7.09
CA ASP A 121 -8.04 -5.25 -7.41
C ASP A 121 -7.46 -6.63 -7.02
N THR A 122 -8.34 -7.61 -6.85
CA THR A 122 -7.97 -9.00 -6.57
C THR A 122 -8.36 -9.88 -7.75
N PHE A 123 -7.43 -10.71 -8.20
CA PHE A 123 -7.73 -11.69 -9.24
C PHE A 123 -7.28 -13.09 -8.86
N TRP A 124 -8.04 -14.07 -9.34
CA TRP A 124 -7.75 -15.48 -9.18
C TRP A 124 -6.83 -15.98 -10.29
N LEU A 125 -5.87 -16.82 -9.92
CA LEU A 125 -4.98 -17.46 -10.88
C LEU A 125 -5.70 -18.62 -11.56
N SER A 126 -6.55 -18.28 -12.52
CA SER A 126 -7.39 -19.23 -13.24
C SER A 126 -7.75 -18.71 -14.65
N GLU A 127 -8.57 -19.48 -15.36
CA GLU A 127 -9.16 -19.05 -16.64
C GLU A 127 -10.25 -17.98 -16.46
N THR A 128 -10.73 -17.76 -15.22
CA THR A 128 -11.75 -16.79 -14.83
C THR A 128 -11.23 -15.86 -13.73
N PRO A 129 -10.27 -14.95 -14.01
CA PRO A 129 -9.55 -14.20 -12.97
C PRO A 129 -10.42 -13.23 -12.16
N SER A 130 -11.59 -12.86 -12.67
CA SER A 130 -12.51 -11.91 -12.02
C SER A 130 -13.41 -12.54 -10.95
N GLU A 131 -13.37 -13.86 -10.78
CA GLU A 131 -14.24 -14.57 -9.83
C GLU A 131 -13.51 -15.73 -9.11
N PRO A 132 -13.92 -16.08 -7.88
CA PRO A 132 -13.35 -17.20 -7.15
C PRO A 132 -13.38 -18.49 -7.97
N SER A 133 -12.19 -19.01 -8.29
CA SER A 133 -12.06 -20.14 -9.20
C SER A 133 -10.69 -20.82 -9.07
N LEU A 134 -10.67 -22.11 -9.42
CA LEU A 134 -9.45 -22.93 -9.43
C LEU A 134 -8.79 -22.88 -10.81
N GLY A 135 -7.48 -22.63 -10.84
CA GLY A 135 -6.70 -22.70 -12.08
C GLY A 135 -6.34 -24.12 -12.50
N TRP A 136 -6.47 -24.40 -13.81
CA TRP A 136 -5.82 -25.50 -14.55
C TRP A 136 -5.84 -26.90 -13.92
N GLY A 137 -6.89 -27.24 -13.15
CA GLY A 137 -7.03 -28.56 -12.53
C GLY A 137 -5.98 -28.87 -11.45
N LEU A 138 -5.38 -27.85 -10.84
CA LEU A 138 -4.37 -28.04 -9.80
C LEU A 138 -4.99 -28.69 -8.54
N PRO A 139 -4.46 -29.83 -8.06
CA PRO A 139 -4.91 -30.43 -6.82
C PRO A 139 -4.55 -29.52 -5.65
N ILE A 140 -5.59 -29.18 -4.89
CA ILE A 140 -5.71 -28.29 -3.73
C ILE A 140 -4.66 -28.50 -2.61
N ALA A 141 -3.84 -29.54 -2.69
CA ALA A 141 -2.92 -29.95 -1.61
C ALA A 141 -1.47 -29.45 -1.76
N GLU A 142 -1.01 -29.06 -2.96
CA GLU A 142 0.41 -28.71 -3.17
C GLU A 142 0.63 -27.39 -3.93
N PHE A 143 -0.38 -26.89 -4.64
CA PHE A 143 -0.38 -25.56 -5.25
C PHE A 143 -1.66 -24.85 -4.84
N VAL A 144 -1.55 -24.07 -3.77
CA VAL A 144 -2.61 -23.18 -3.27
C VAL A 144 -2.93 -22.20 -4.40
N PRO A 145 -4.15 -22.20 -5.00
CA PRO A 145 -4.57 -21.06 -5.82
C PRO A 145 -4.63 -19.87 -4.88
N MET A 146 -3.55 -19.10 -4.88
CA MET A 146 -3.45 -17.85 -4.16
C MET A 146 -4.06 -16.79 -5.06
N PRO A 147 -4.99 -15.96 -4.58
CA PRO A 147 -5.32 -14.74 -5.28
C PRO A 147 -4.03 -13.93 -5.36
N ILE A 148 -3.59 -13.56 -6.56
CA ILE A 148 -2.55 -12.54 -6.67
C ILE A 148 -3.28 -11.22 -6.54
N PHE A 149 -2.89 -10.46 -5.52
CA PHE A 149 -3.28 -9.07 -5.42
C PHE A 149 -2.37 -8.25 -6.34
N ALA A 150 -2.94 -7.49 -7.28
CA ALA A 150 -2.23 -6.41 -7.94
C ALA A 150 -2.73 -5.08 -7.38
N THR A 151 -1.92 -4.48 -6.51
CA THR A 151 -2.08 -3.06 -6.22
C THR A 151 -1.52 -2.28 -7.41
N GLU A 152 -2.38 -1.61 -8.17
CA GLU A 152 -1.89 -0.82 -9.30
C GLU A 152 -1.36 0.56 -8.86
N ARG A 153 -1.84 1.12 -7.73
CA ARG A 153 -1.35 2.42 -7.22
C ARG A 153 -1.42 2.57 -5.70
N LEU A 154 -0.25 2.53 -5.07
CA LEU A 154 0.02 3.16 -3.77
C LEU A 154 0.89 4.39 -4.03
N VAL A 155 0.59 5.51 -3.38
CA VAL A 155 1.42 6.71 -3.48
C VAL A 155 1.80 7.14 -2.07
N GLU A 156 3.07 7.48 -1.88
CA GLU A 156 3.53 8.07 -0.63
C GLU A 156 2.90 9.46 -0.45
N ARG A 157 2.42 9.74 0.75
CA ARG A 157 1.78 11.00 1.06
C ARG A 157 2.85 12.07 1.26
N ILE A 158 3.25 12.73 0.17
CA ILE A 158 4.14 13.90 0.22
C ILE A 158 3.34 15.07 0.79
N GLY A 159 3.55 15.37 2.07
CA GLY A 159 2.85 16.42 2.79
C GLY A 159 3.21 17.83 2.29
N PHE A 160 2.53 18.32 1.26
CA PHE A 160 2.40 19.75 1.04
C PHE A 160 1.09 20.23 1.67
N SER A 161 1.18 20.83 2.86
CA SER A 161 0.08 21.53 3.50
C SER A 161 -0.24 22.81 2.73
N THR A 162 -1.00 22.68 1.64
CA THR A 162 -1.76 23.81 1.10
C THR A 162 -3.25 23.48 1.15
N PRO A 163 -4.10 24.41 1.61
CA PRO A 163 -5.54 24.17 1.70
C PRO A 163 -6.12 24.16 0.29
N ILE A 164 -6.28 22.98 -0.31
CA ILE A 164 -7.09 22.80 -1.52
C ILE A 164 -8.54 22.59 -1.08
N SER A 165 -9.39 23.59 -1.34
CA SER A 165 -10.84 23.47 -1.28
C SER A 165 -11.31 22.57 -2.44
N THR A 166 -11.76 21.36 -2.15
CA THR A 166 -12.37 20.48 -3.15
C THR A 166 -13.78 20.96 -3.47
N THR A 167 -13.95 21.67 -4.59
CA THR A 167 -15.26 21.84 -5.23
C THR A 167 -15.71 20.50 -5.81
N ARG A 168 -16.73 19.90 -5.19
CA ARG A 168 -17.40 18.67 -5.64
C ARG A 168 -18.12 18.92 -6.97
N SER A 169 -17.57 18.38 -8.06
CA SER A 169 -18.27 18.29 -9.35
C SER A 169 -19.34 17.19 -9.25
N GLN A 170 -20.61 17.60 -9.18
CA GLN A 170 -21.76 16.73 -9.46
C GLN A 170 -21.58 16.12 -10.86
N ARG A 171 -21.62 14.79 -10.98
CA ARG A 171 -21.84 14.12 -12.27
C ARG A 171 -23.18 13.39 -12.21
N HIS A 172 -23.92 13.66 -13.28
CA HIS A 172 -25.29 13.29 -13.56
C HIS A 172 -25.60 11.80 -13.47
N ASP A 173 -26.78 11.56 -12.90
CA ASP A 173 -27.65 10.39 -12.99
C ASP A 173 -27.98 10.01 -14.45
N LEU A 174 -27.87 8.73 -14.83
CA LEU A 174 -28.60 8.13 -15.96
C LEU A 174 -28.76 6.59 -15.79
N THR A 175 -30.01 6.21 -15.54
CA THR A 175 -30.79 5.07 -16.09
C THR A 175 -30.53 3.63 -15.64
N ALA A 176 -31.54 3.08 -14.95
CA ALA A 176 -31.87 1.65 -14.92
C ALA A 176 -32.75 1.25 -16.12
N PRO A 177 -32.82 -0.04 -16.51
CA PRO A 177 -33.98 -0.57 -17.19
C PRO A 177 -34.65 -1.75 -16.46
N ASN A 178 -35.97 -1.80 -16.71
CA ASN A 178 -37.01 -2.75 -16.32
C ASN A 178 -36.63 -4.22 -16.20
#